data_AF-A0A2E9GLN6-F1
#
_entry.id   AF-A0A2E9GLN6-F1
#
_cell.length_a   1.000
_cell.length_b   1.000
_cell.length_c   1.000
_cell.angle_alpha   90.00
_cell.angle_beta   90.00
_cell.angle_gamma   90.00
#
_symmetry.space_group_name_H-M   'P 1'
#
loop_
_entity.id
_entity.type
_entity.pdbx_description
1 polymer ?
#
loop_
_entity_poly.entity_id
_entity_poly.type
_entity_poly.pdbx_seq_one_letter_code
_entity_poly.pdbx_strand_id
1 'polypeptide(L)'
;MSSCRQRGQIDVSRKELRKIRKKLRERKKVQELEPIATATLPNRISDYETVEEEKQERLEAVTGQVKILRRKLPVLLRRLRAIPDPRNPRRIKHQLTCVMIYGILSFVLQMSSRREANREMTRPMFKENLRLLFPELADLPHQDTLMRLLDRIDIEQIEAIQIKLVQQLMRTKKLQRYLINGCYPIAFDGTQKMIRNVVWSEECLERKVGAGEEKKKQYYVYVVELNLVLDNGMVIPLMSEFLEYDKGDTAEKKQDSVAPG
;
A
#
# COMPACT_ATOMS: atom_id res chain seq x y z
N MET A 1 33.95 -20.30 13.83
CA MET A 1 34.07 -20.79 12.43
C MET A 1 32.72 -21.05 11.73
N SER A 2 31.57 -20.80 12.38
CA SER A 2 30.23 -21.16 11.87
C SER A 2 29.62 -20.16 10.86
N SER A 3 30.08 -18.91 10.86
CA SER A 3 29.59 -17.81 9.99
C SER A 3 29.91 -17.98 8.48
N CYS A 4 30.96 -18.73 8.14
CA CYS A 4 31.37 -18.95 6.74
C CYS A 4 30.49 -20.00 6.02
N ARG A 5 30.00 -21.01 6.74
CA ARG A 5 29.10 -22.05 6.19
C ARG A 5 27.69 -21.51 5.88
N GLN A 6 27.18 -20.59 6.71
CA GLN A 6 25.85 -19.99 6.51
C GLN A 6 25.76 -19.08 5.27
N ARG A 7 26.82 -18.33 4.93
CA ARG A 7 26.88 -17.54 3.69
C ARG A 7 26.85 -18.41 2.43
N GLY A 8 27.58 -19.52 2.45
CA GLY A 8 27.55 -20.52 1.37
C GLY A 8 26.15 -21.10 1.17
N GLN A 9 25.43 -21.40 2.25
CA GLN A 9 24.06 -21.93 2.19
C GLN A 9 23.02 -20.91 1.68
N ILE A 10 23.16 -19.61 1.99
CA ILE A 10 22.30 -18.55 1.45
C ILE A 10 22.52 -18.37 -0.06
N ASP A 11 23.78 -18.39 -0.52
CA ASP A 11 24.09 -18.30 -1.95
C ASP A 11 23.68 -19.57 -2.70
N VAL A 12 23.77 -20.74 -2.08
CA VAL A 12 23.23 -22.00 -2.62
C VAL A 12 21.70 -21.93 -2.73
N SER A 13 20.99 -21.47 -1.70
CA SER A 13 19.53 -21.31 -1.71
C SER A 13 19.06 -20.26 -2.74
N ARG A 14 19.80 -19.16 -2.93
CA ARG A 14 19.56 -18.19 -4.03
C ARG A 14 19.82 -18.79 -5.40
N LYS A 15 20.86 -19.63 -5.55
CA LYS A 15 21.13 -20.36 -6.80
C LYS A 15 20.04 -21.39 -7.09
N GLU A 16 19.50 -22.05 -6.07
CA GLU A 16 18.36 -22.98 -6.20
C GLU A 16 17.07 -22.26 -6.58
N LEU A 17 16.74 -21.13 -5.93
CA LEU A 17 15.61 -20.29 -6.32
C LEU A 17 15.75 -19.77 -7.77
N ARG A 18 16.98 -19.42 -8.20
CA ARG A 18 17.26 -19.08 -9.61
C ARG A 18 17.04 -20.26 -10.55
N LYS A 19 17.47 -21.47 -10.16
CA LYS A 19 17.22 -22.71 -10.92
C LYS A 19 15.73 -23.04 -10.99
N ILE A 20 14.98 -22.90 -9.90
CA ILE A 20 13.53 -23.10 -9.85
C ILE A 20 12.83 -22.08 -10.75
N ARG A 21 13.18 -20.79 -10.66
CA ARG A 21 12.65 -19.75 -11.57
C ARG A 21 12.98 -20.03 -13.03
N LYS A 22 14.19 -20.55 -13.33
CA LYS A 22 14.59 -20.93 -14.68
C LYS A 22 13.76 -22.11 -15.20
N LYS A 23 13.62 -23.18 -14.41
CA LYS A 23 12.75 -24.32 -14.72
C LYS A 23 11.29 -23.91 -14.89
N LEU A 24 10.79 -22.97 -14.08
CA LEU A 24 9.42 -22.46 -14.18
C LEU A 24 9.21 -21.62 -15.45
N ARG A 25 10.23 -20.87 -15.89
CA ARG A 25 10.25 -20.19 -17.20
C ARG A 25 10.32 -21.16 -18.37
N GLU A 26 11.13 -22.21 -18.27
CA GLU A 26 11.24 -23.27 -19.28
C GLU A 26 9.93 -24.06 -19.39
N ARG A 27 9.30 -24.41 -18.25
CA ARG A 27 8.01 -25.10 -18.22
C ARG A 27 6.87 -24.24 -18.80
N LYS A 28 6.89 -22.92 -18.55
CA LYS A 28 5.99 -21.96 -19.22
C LYS A 28 6.17 -21.92 -20.74
N LYS A 29 7.42 -22.00 -21.23
CA LYS A 29 7.72 -22.09 -22.67
C LYS A 29 7.25 -23.41 -23.30
N VAL A 30 7.39 -24.53 -22.58
CA VAL A 30 7.00 -25.87 -23.06
C VAL A 30 5.47 -26.06 -23.06
N GLN A 31 4.75 -25.43 -22.13
CA GLN A 31 3.28 -25.51 -22.05
C GLN A 31 2.53 -24.51 -22.94
N GLU A 32 3.22 -23.76 -23.84
CA GLU A 32 2.62 -22.64 -24.61
C GLU A 32 1.74 -21.72 -23.74
N LEU A 33 2.10 -21.56 -22.46
CA LEU A 33 1.44 -20.58 -21.61
C LEU A 33 1.90 -19.22 -22.09
N GLU A 34 1.06 -18.59 -22.93
CA GLU A 34 1.18 -17.21 -23.38
C GLU A 34 1.75 -16.38 -22.23
N PRO A 35 2.91 -15.73 -22.41
CA PRO A 35 3.42 -14.83 -21.38
C PRO A 35 2.29 -13.84 -21.09
N ILE A 36 1.92 -13.67 -19.82
CA ILE A 36 1.04 -12.55 -19.42
C ILE A 36 1.73 -11.32 -19.99
N ALA A 37 1.14 -10.74 -21.03
CA ALA A 37 1.67 -9.56 -21.67
C ALA A 37 1.74 -8.51 -20.57
N THR A 38 2.95 -8.23 -20.07
CA THR A 38 3.18 -6.98 -19.39
C THR A 38 2.87 -5.95 -20.45
N ALA A 39 1.71 -5.29 -20.35
CA ALA A 39 1.31 -4.24 -21.27
C ALA A 39 2.41 -3.19 -21.23
N THR A 40 3.36 -3.29 -22.16
CA THR A 40 4.36 -2.26 -22.36
C THR A 40 3.57 -1.05 -22.78
N LEU A 41 3.62 0.02 -22.00
CA LEU A 41 2.96 1.26 -22.38
C LEU A 41 3.43 1.60 -23.79
N PRO A 42 2.51 1.75 -24.76
CA PRO A 42 2.89 2.07 -26.12
C PRO A 42 3.67 3.39 -26.06
N ASN A 43 4.88 3.39 -26.61
CA ASN A 43 5.67 4.60 -26.76
C ASN A 43 5.05 5.42 -27.90
N ARG A 44 3.98 6.17 -27.59
CA ARG A 44 3.23 7.01 -28.53
C ARG A 44 3.17 8.45 -28.05
N ILE A 45 3.01 9.35 -29.00
CA ILE A 45 2.72 10.77 -28.75
C ILE A 45 1.26 10.88 -28.27
N SER A 46 0.91 11.99 -27.62
CA SER A 46 -0.47 12.30 -27.23
C SER A 46 -1.44 12.04 -28.39
N ASP A 47 -2.54 11.35 -28.10
CA ASP A 47 -3.60 11.09 -29.07
C ASP A 47 -4.49 12.34 -29.30
N TYR A 48 -4.36 13.38 -28.45
CA TYR A 48 -5.09 14.65 -28.58
C TYR A 48 -4.59 15.48 -29.78
N GLU A 49 -5.52 15.90 -30.63
CA GLU A 49 -5.25 16.79 -31.76
C GLU A 49 -5.36 18.27 -31.37
N THR A 50 -6.19 18.61 -30.37
CA THR A 50 -6.44 20.00 -29.95
C THR A 50 -6.47 20.19 -28.43
N VAL A 51 -6.26 21.44 -27.98
CA VAL A 51 -6.33 21.81 -26.56
C VAL A 51 -7.75 21.65 -26.02
N GLU A 52 -8.76 21.90 -26.85
CA GLU A 52 -10.18 21.79 -26.54
C GLU A 52 -10.59 20.33 -26.31
N GLU A 53 -10.12 19.43 -27.18
CA GLU A 53 -10.30 17.99 -27.03
C GLU A 53 -9.66 17.46 -25.75
N GLU A 54 -8.40 17.83 -25.48
CA GLU A 54 -7.71 17.46 -24.24
C GLU A 54 -8.45 17.95 -22.99
N LYS A 55 -8.95 19.19 -23.01
CA LYS A 55 -9.75 19.76 -21.92
C LYS A 55 -11.05 18.99 -21.71
N GLN A 56 -11.74 18.64 -22.80
CA GLN A 56 -13.01 17.94 -22.73
C GLN A 56 -12.85 16.52 -22.18
N GLU A 57 -11.88 15.76 -22.68
CA GLU A 57 -11.61 14.40 -22.16
C GLU A 57 -11.18 14.43 -20.69
N ARG A 58 -10.32 15.37 -20.30
CA ARG A 58 -9.94 15.55 -18.89
C ARG A 58 -11.13 15.87 -18.02
N LEU A 59 -12.02 16.75 -18.49
CA LEU A 59 -13.23 17.11 -17.76
C LEU A 59 -14.17 15.92 -17.60
N GLU A 60 -14.33 15.10 -18.65
CA GLU A 60 -15.13 13.88 -18.61
C GLU A 60 -14.56 12.85 -17.65
N ALA A 61 -13.25 12.62 -17.70
CA ALA A 61 -12.54 11.74 -16.79
C ALA A 61 -12.71 12.18 -15.33
N VAL A 62 -12.49 13.46 -15.03
CA VAL A 62 -12.70 14.02 -13.69
C VAL A 62 -14.17 13.90 -13.27
N THR A 63 -15.11 14.23 -14.15
CA THR A 63 -16.55 14.14 -13.86
C THR A 63 -16.97 12.70 -13.53
N GLY A 64 -16.44 11.71 -14.24
CA GLY A 64 -16.62 10.29 -13.94
C GLY A 64 -16.11 9.93 -12.55
N GLN A 65 -14.91 10.38 -12.19
CA GLN A 65 -14.33 10.17 -10.86
C GLN A 65 -15.17 10.82 -9.76
N VAL A 66 -15.62 12.06 -9.96
CA VAL A 66 -16.48 12.79 -9.00
C VAL A 66 -17.79 12.05 -8.76
N LYS A 67 -18.42 11.49 -9.80
CA LYS A 67 -19.65 10.69 -9.67
C LYS A 67 -19.40 9.45 -8.80
N ILE A 68 -18.27 8.77 -8.98
CA ILE A 68 -17.89 7.60 -8.18
C ILE A 68 -17.66 8.02 -6.73
N LEU A 69 -16.87 9.07 -6.50
CA LEU A 69 -16.58 9.61 -5.17
C LEU A 69 -17.87 9.97 -4.45
N ARG A 70 -18.76 10.78 -5.05
CA ARG A 70 -20.05 11.15 -4.43
C ARG A 70 -20.91 9.95 -4.03
N ARG A 71 -20.86 8.86 -4.79
CA ARG A 71 -21.61 7.62 -4.48
C ARG A 71 -20.93 6.77 -3.40
N LYS A 72 -19.60 6.68 -3.39
CA LYS A 72 -18.85 5.74 -2.54
C LYS A 72 -18.32 6.36 -1.25
N LEU A 73 -17.98 7.63 -1.28
CA LEU A 73 -17.44 8.37 -0.15
C LEU A 73 -18.37 8.35 1.06
N PRO A 74 -19.70 8.61 0.97
CA PRO A 74 -20.57 8.55 2.15
C PRO A 74 -20.61 7.17 2.82
N VAL A 75 -20.45 6.10 2.03
CA VAL A 75 -20.40 4.73 2.56
C VAL A 75 -19.08 4.50 3.32
N LEU A 76 -17.96 4.97 2.76
CA LEU A 76 -16.66 4.92 3.43
C LEU A 76 -16.69 5.71 4.75
N LEU A 77 -17.21 6.93 4.72
CA LEU A 77 -17.25 7.82 5.88
C LEU A 77 -18.12 7.28 6.99
N ARG A 78 -19.27 6.69 6.66
CA ARG A 78 -20.11 6.01 7.64
C ARG A 78 -19.37 4.88 8.36
N ARG A 79 -18.51 4.14 7.66
CA ARG A 79 -17.69 3.07 8.26
C ARG A 79 -16.56 3.63 9.11
N LEU A 80 -15.84 4.63 8.61
CA LEU A 80 -14.76 5.29 9.37
C LEU A 80 -15.29 5.95 10.64
N ARG A 81 -16.51 6.49 10.61
CA ARG A 81 -17.17 7.08 11.78
C ARG A 81 -17.45 6.06 12.90
N ALA A 82 -17.53 4.76 12.57
CA ALA A 82 -17.78 3.71 13.55
C ALA A 82 -16.54 3.37 14.39
N ILE A 83 -15.35 3.79 13.98
CA ILE A 83 -14.12 3.63 14.76
C ILE A 83 -14.22 4.53 16.00
N PRO A 84 -13.98 4.02 17.23
CA PRO A 84 -13.86 4.84 18.43
C PRO A 84 -12.79 5.91 18.26
N ASP A 85 -13.11 7.15 18.63
CA ASP A 85 -12.15 8.26 18.54
C ASP A 85 -11.24 8.27 19.78
N PRO A 86 -9.93 7.97 19.66
CA PRO A 86 -9.01 7.91 20.80
C PRO A 86 -8.60 9.31 21.31
N ARG A 87 -9.08 10.39 20.68
CA ARG A 87 -8.74 11.77 21.06
C ARG A 87 -9.56 12.19 22.27
N ASN A 88 -9.01 13.13 23.06
CA ASN A 88 -9.72 13.68 24.20
C ASN A 88 -10.99 14.43 23.73
N PRO A 89 -12.20 14.01 24.17
CA PRO A 89 -13.46 14.60 23.72
C PRO A 89 -13.55 16.12 23.94
N ARG A 90 -12.91 16.65 25.00
CA ARG A 90 -12.91 18.08 25.33
C ARG A 90 -12.07 18.94 24.38
N ARG A 91 -11.23 18.32 23.54
CA ARG A 91 -10.28 19.01 22.64
C ARG A 91 -10.57 18.73 21.15
N ILE A 92 -11.73 18.14 20.83
CA ILE A 92 -12.10 17.81 19.45
C ILE A 92 -12.64 19.07 18.75
N LYS A 93 -11.87 19.61 17.81
CA LYS A 93 -12.31 20.68 16.89
C LYS A 93 -12.89 20.12 15.58
N HIS A 94 -12.36 19.01 15.09
CA HIS A 94 -12.74 18.39 13.82
C HIS A 94 -13.20 16.94 14.04
N GLN A 95 -14.30 16.56 13.37
CA GLN A 95 -14.82 15.18 13.40
C GLN A 95 -13.77 14.17 12.94
N LEU A 96 -13.86 12.93 13.45
CA LEU A 96 -12.93 11.85 13.10
C LEU A 96 -12.83 11.64 11.59
N THR A 97 -13.97 11.59 10.89
CA THR A 97 -14.04 11.41 9.42
C THR A 97 -13.30 12.51 8.66
N CYS A 98 -13.42 13.76 9.09
CA CYS A 98 -12.70 14.90 8.52
C CYS A 98 -11.18 14.71 8.62
N VAL A 99 -10.68 14.30 9.80
CA VAL A 99 -9.25 14.04 10.00
C VAL A 99 -8.77 12.81 9.21
N MET A 100 -9.57 11.76 9.13
CA MET A 100 -9.24 10.56 8.35
C MET A 100 -9.18 10.84 6.85
N ILE A 101 -10.15 11.56 6.28
CA ILE A 101 -10.10 11.97 4.86
C ILE A 101 -8.86 12.84 4.63
N TYR A 102 -8.58 13.78 5.53
CA TYR A 102 -7.41 14.63 5.43
C TYR A 102 -6.11 13.82 5.37
N GLY A 103 -5.99 12.76 6.18
CA GLY A 103 -4.89 11.81 6.11
C GLY A 103 -4.81 11.03 4.79
N ILE A 104 -5.94 10.50 4.32
CA ILE A 104 -6.02 9.79 3.03
C ILE A 104 -5.59 10.69 1.88
N LEU A 105 -6.07 11.95 1.85
CA LEU A 105 -5.71 12.92 0.83
C LEU A 105 -4.22 13.29 0.90
N SER A 106 -3.68 13.51 2.10
CA SER A 106 -2.26 13.80 2.28
C SER A 106 -1.38 12.69 1.70
N PHE A 107 -1.80 11.43 1.87
CA PHE A 107 -1.14 10.27 1.30
C PHE A 107 -1.30 10.17 -0.22
N VAL A 108 -2.53 10.28 -0.73
CA VAL A 108 -2.83 10.18 -2.17
C VAL A 108 -2.13 11.28 -2.97
N LEU A 109 -2.04 12.48 -2.40
CA LEU A 109 -1.36 13.64 -3.00
C LEU A 109 0.15 13.63 -2.75
N GLN A 110 0.69 12.55 -2.16
CA GLN A 110 2.13 12.32 -1.95
C GLN A 110 2.84 13.46 -1.21
N MET A 111 2.18 14.05 -0.20
CA MET A 111 2.76 15.13 0.58
C MET A 111 3.92 14.59 1.43
N SER A 112 5.12 15.12 1.21
CA SER A 112 6.37 14.54 1.75
C SER A 112 6.62 14.89 3.22
N SER A 113 5.97 15.94 3.73
CA SER A 113 6.11 16.39 5.11
C SER A 113 4.85 17.01 5.68
N ARG A 114 4.75 17.05 7.03
CA ARG A 114 3.66 17.76 7.73
C ARG A 114 3.59 19.24 7.37
N ARG A 115 4.75 19.89 7.20
CA ARG A 115 4.81 21.32 6.85
C ARG A 115 4.32 21.57 5.44
N GLU A 116 4.74 20.74 4.50
CA GLU A 116 4.24 20.76 3.13
C GLU A 116 2.74 20.52 3.10
N ALA A 117 2.25 19.48 3.76
CA ALA A 117 0.82 19.16 3.72
C ALA A 117 -0.06 20.29 4.29
N ASN A 118 0.38 20.96 5.35
CA ASN A 118 -0.29 22.16 5.83
C ASN A 118 -0.29 23.28 4.76
N ARG A 119 0.87 23.60 4.19
CA ARG A 119 1.00 24.66 3.17
C ARG A 119 0.17 24.38 1.91
N GLU A 120 0.26 23.18 1.37
CA GLU A 120 -0.41 22.77 0.14
C GLU A 120 -1.92 22.66 0.30
N MET A 121 -2.41 21.98 1.35
CA MET A 121 -3.84 21.77 1.56
C MET A 121 -4.59 23.08 1.88
N THR A 122 -3.90 24.07 2.45
CA THR A 122 -4.49 25.36 2.83
C THR A 122 -4.48 26.40 1.70
N ARG A 123 -3.89 26.10 0.53
CA ARG A 123 -3.94 27.01 -0.64
C ARG A 123 -5.40 27.34 -0.96
N PRO A 124 -5.78 28.63 -1.12
CA PRO A 124 -7.18 29.03 -1.25
C PRO A 124 -7.96 28.30 -2.36
N MET A 125 -7.44 28.32 -3.59
CA MET A 125 -8.05 27.62 -4.73
C MET A 125 -8.15 26.11 -4.51
N PHE A 126 -7.10 25.51 -3.95
CA PHE A 126 -7.09 24.07 -3.66
C PHE A 126 -8.15 23.72 -2.61
N LYS A 127 -8.24 24.51 -1.54
CA LYS A 127 -9.24 24.36 -0.48
C LYS A 127 -10.66 24.53 -1.00
N GLU A 128 -10.91 25.49 -1.89
CA GLU A 128 -12.22 25.66 -2.54
C GLU A 128 -12.59 24.45 -3.38
N ASN A 129 -11.68 23.99 -4.25
CA ASN A 129 -11.89 22.79 -5.06
C ASN A 129 -12.14 21.54 -4.20
N LEU A 130 -11.39 21.41 -3.11
CA LEU A 130 -11.55 20.30 -2.18
C LEU A 130 -12.93 20.29 -1.53
N ARG A 131 -13.46 21.46 -1.16
CA ARG A 131 -14.81 21.59 -0.58
C ARG A 131 -15.92 21.20 -1.57
N LEU A 132 -15.72 21.40 -2.88
CA LEU A 132 -16.69 20.96 -3.90
C LEU A 132 -16.81 19.43 -3.98
N LEU A 133 -15.72 18.72 -3.66
CA LEU A 133 -15.64 17.26 -3.67
C LEU A 133 -15.96 16.65 -2.31
N PHE A 134 -15.53 17.32 -1.25
CA PHE A 134 -15.60 16.88 0.14
C PHE A 134 -16.17 18.01 1.01
N PRO A 135 -17.49 18.26 1.01
CA PRO A 135 -18.10 19.33 1.79
C PRO A 135 -17.81 19.24 3.30
N GLU A 136 -17.58 18.03 3.81
CA GLU A 136 -17.20 17.77 5.20
C GLU A 136 -15.83 18.37 5.59
N LEU A 137 -15.00 18.75 4.62
CA LEU A 137 -13.71 19.42 4.82
C LEU A 137 -13.85 20.96 4.85
N ALA A 138 -14.98 21.46 5.35
CA ALA A 138 -15.23 22.89 5.46
C ALA A 138 -14.10 23.61 6.23
N ASP A 139 -13.60 23.03 7.32
CA ASP A 139 -12.35 23.47 7.96
C ASP A 139 -11.33 22.32 7.99
N LEU A 140 -10.09 22.64 7.61
CA LEU A 140 -9.03 21.64 7.46
C LEU A 140 -8.29 21.45 8.79
N PRO A 141 -8.11 20.22 9.28
CA PRO A 141 -7.33 19.97 10.48
C PRO A 141 -5.84 20.25 10.22
N HIS A 142 -5.13 20.68 11.26
CA HIS A 142 -3.67 20.74 11.23
C HIS A 142 -3.07 19.33 11.16
N GLN A 143 -1.93 19.15 10.48
CA GLN A 143 -1.23 17.86 10.41
C GLN A 143 -0.90 17.23 11.77
N ASP A 144 -0.61 18.03 12.79
CA ASP A 144 -0.35 17.49 14.14
C ASP A 144 -1.61 16.90 14.80
N THR A 145 -2.81 17.29 14.33
CA THR A 145 -4.06 16.65 14.76
C THR A 145 -4.22 15.28 14.11
N LEU A 146 -3.80 15.13 12.85
CA LEU A 146 -3.74 13.83 12.18
C LEU A 146 -2.72 12.91 12.85
N MET A 147 -1.50 13.40 13.10
CA MET A 147 -0.45 12.61 13.76
C MET A 147 -0.91 12.07 15.13
N ARG A 148 -1.47 12.93 15.99
CA ARG A 148 -2.00 12.52 17.31
C ARG A 148 -3.19 11.56 17.25
N LEU A 149 -3.88 11.49 16.11
CA LEU A 149 -4.93 10.51 15.86
C LEU A 149 -4.29 9.18 15.45
N LEU A 150 -3.44 9.19 14.42
CA LEU A 150 -2.80 7.99 13.86
C LEU A 150 -1.92 7.26 14.88
N ASP A 151 -1.32 8.00 15.81
CA ASP A 151 -0.50 7.46 16.91
C ASP A 151 -1.28 6.59 17.90
N ARG A 152 -2.62 6.74 17.97
CA ARG A 152 -3.46 6.08 18.98
C ARG A 152 -4.66 5.35 18.41
N ILE A 153 -4.86 5.43 17.10
CA ILE A 153 -5.96 4.72 16.44
C ILE A 153 -5.60 3.24 16.39
N ASP A 154 -6.59 2.41 16.69
CA ASP A 154 -6.51 0.97 16.53
C ASP A 154 -6.48 0.65 15.03
N ILE A 155 -5.36 0.05 14.58
CA ILE A 155 -5.06 -0.19 13.17
C ILE A 155 -5.92 -1.36 12.65
N GLU A 156 -6.17 -2.35 13.49
CA GLU A 156 -6.98 -3.53 13.22
C GLU A 156 -8.41 -3.14 12.82
N GLN A 157 -8.94 -2.05 13.38
CA GLN A 157 -10.25 -1.52 12.97
C GLN A 157 -10.26 -0.94 11.55
N ILE A 158 -9.18 -0.27 11.14
CA ILE A 158 -9.05 0.25 9.77
C ILE A 158 -8.98 -0.92 8.79
N GLU A 159 -8.15 -1.92 9.10
CA GLU A 159 -8.01 -3.14 8.30
C GLU A 159 -9.34 -3.89 8.17
N ALA A 160 -10.06 -4.07 9.28
CA ALA A 160 -11.38 -4.72 9.28
C ALA A 160 -12.39 -3.98 8.39
N ILE A 161 -12.36 -2.65 8.36
CA ILE A 161 -13.22 -1.85 7.47
C ILE A 161 -12.87 -2.08 6.00
N GLN A 162 -11.57 -2.14 5.68
CA GLN A 162 -11.07 -2.42 4.33
C GLN A 162 -11.46 -3.81 3.86
N ILE A 163 -11.23 -4.85 4.67
CA ILE A 163 -11.64 -6.23 4.37
C ILE A 163 -13.14 -6.29 4.08
N LYS A 164 -13.98 -5.66 4.92
CA LYS A 164 -15.44 -5.60 4.71
C LYS A 164 -15.83 -4.89 3.41
N LEU A 165 -15.03 -3.93 2.92
CA LEU A 165 -15.28 -3.29 1.61
C LEU A 165 -14.98 -4.27 0.48
N VAL A 166 -13.86 -4.98 0.54
CA VAL A 166 -13.48 -5.98 -0.46
C VAL A 166 -14.47 -7.14 -0.50
N GLN A 167 -14.84 -7.70 0.66
CA GLN A 167 -15.85 -8.74 0.77
C GLN A 167 -17.19 -8.33 0.14
N GLN A 168 -17.60 -7.07 0.31
CA GLN A 168 -18.81 -6.56 -0.33
C GLN A 168 -18.67 -6.52 -1.86
N LEU A 169 -17.51 -6.14 -2.40
CA LEU A 169 -17.25 -6.13 -3.84
C LEU A 169 -17.27 -7.56 -4.42
N MET A 170 -16.72 -8.54 -3.69
CA MET A 170 -16.79 -9.96 -4.04
C MET A 170 -18.24 -10.47 -4.02
N ARG A 171 -18.98 -10.22 -2.93
CA ARG A 171 -20.39 -10.64 -2.78
C ARG A 171 -21.31 -10.06 -3.85
N THR A 172 -21.08 -8.80 -4.24
CA THR A 172 -21.83 -8.12 -5.30
C THR A 172 -21.33 -8.45 -6.71
N LYS A 173 -20.41 -9.42 -6.84
CA LYS A 173 -19.83 -9.91 -8.10
C LYS A 173 -19.19 -8.81 -8.95
N LYS A 174 -18.78 -7.68 -8.34
CA LYS A 174 -18.16 -6.56 -9.06
C LYS A 174 -16.77 -6.90 -9.57
N LEU A 175 -16.08 -7.82 -8.91
CA LEU A 175 -14.75 -8.30 -9.29
C LEU A 175 -14.77 -9.57 -10.17
N GLN A 176 -15.96 -10.14 -10.44
CA GLN A 176 -16.07 -11.44 -11.12
C GLN A 176 -15.49 -11.44 -12.53
N ARG A 177 -15.57 -10.30 -13.23
CA ARG A 177 -15.02 -10.15 -14.58
C ARG A 177 -13.49 -10.06 -14.60
N TYR A 178 -12.87 -9.93 -13.43
CA TYR A 178 -11.43 -9.69 -13.29
C TYR A 178 -10.70 -10.86 -12.59
N LEU A 179 -11.34 -12.03 -12.54
CA LEU A 179 -10.79 -13.22 -11.90
C LEU A 179 -9.70 -13.83 -12.77
N ILE A 180 -8.61 -14.26 -12.15
CA ILE A 180 -7.56 -15.01 -12.84
C ILE A 180 -7.91 -16.49 -12.71
N ASN A 181 -8.15 -17.15 -13.84
CA ASN A 181 -8.55 -18.57 -13.91
C ASN A 181 -9.77 -18.90 -13.02
N GLY A 182 -10.74 -17.98 -12.92
CA GLY A 182 -11.95 -18.16 -12.11
C GLY A 182 -11.73 -18.05 -10.59
N CYS A 183 -10.53 -17.68 -10.15
CA CYS A 183 -10.15 -17.59 -8.74
C CYS A 183 -9.88 -16.14 -8.32
N TYR A 184 -9.75 -15.94 -7.00
CA TYR A 184 -9.26 -14.71 -6.37
C TYR A 184 -7.82 -14.94 -5.85
N PRO A 185 -6.77 -14.76 -6.67
CA PRO A 185 -5.41 -14.98 -6.20
C PRO A 185 -5.02 -13.97 -5.13
N ILE A 186 -4.42 -14.49 -4.06
CA ILE A 186 -3.81 -13.67 -3.00
C ILE A 186 -2.30 -13.75 -3.16
N ALA A 187 -1.68 -12.58 -3.34
CA ALA A 187 -0.24 -12.43 -3.35
C ALA A 187 0.25 -12.01 -1.96
N PHE A 188 1.38 -12.59 -1.57
CA PHE A 188 2.15 -12.17 -0.40
C PHE A 188 3.37 -11.41 -0.93
N ASP A 189 3.47 -10.13 -0.59
CA ASP A 189 4.61 -9.31 -0.98
C ASP A 189 5.26 -8.65 0.21
N GLY A 190 6.58 -8.63 0.23
CA GLY A 190 7.36 -8.06 1.31
C GLY A 190 8.04 -6.78 0.84
N THR A 191 7.68 -5.65 1.43
CA THR A 191 8.27 -4.35 1.07
C THR A 191 8.98 -3.73 2.27
N GLN A 192 10.21 -3.27 2.04
CA GLN A 192 10.97 -2.49 3.01
C GLN A 192 10.50 -1.02 2.97
N LYS A 193 9.89 -0.53 4.06
CA LYS A 193 9.31 0.82 4.13
C LYS A 193 10.32 1.88 4.58
N MET A 194 11.27 1.53 5.45
CA MET A 194 12.21 2.50 6.01
C MET A 194 13.58 1.87 6.32
N ILE A 195 14.65 2.66 6.21
CA ILE A 195 16.00 2.31 6.68
C ILE A 195 16.59 3.51 7.45
N ARG A 196 17.32 3.25 8.54
CA ARG A 196 18.25 4.19 9.18
C ARG A 196 19.57 3.51 9.57
N ASN A 197 20.54 4.33 9.94
CA ASN A 197 21.85 3.93 10.48
C ASN A 197 21.91 3.98 12.02
N VAL A 198 20.82 4.35 12.68
CA VAL A 198 20.67 4.42 14.14
C VAL A 198 19.46 3.59 14.58
N VAL A 199 19.46 3.06 15.80
CA VAL A 199 18.29 2.38 16.39
C VAL A 199 17.30 3.45 16.85
N TRP A 200 16.00 3.23 16.62
CA TRP A 200 14.95 4.14 17.11
C TRP A 200 13.76 3.41 17.78
N SER A 201 13.72 2.08 17.71
CA SER A 201 12.70 1.22 18.30
C SER A 201 13.29 -0.17 18.53
N GLU A 202 12.78 -0.90 19.52
CA GLU A 202 13.23 -2.27 19.83
C GLU A 202 12.79 -3.27 18.76
N GLU A 203 11.69 -2.97 18.09
CA GLU A 203 11.06 -3.78 17.05
C GLU A 203 11.81 -3.73 15.71
N CYS A 204 12.82 -2.86 15.58
CA CYS A 204 13.56 -2.67 14.33
C CYS A 204 14.40 -3.89 13.93
N LEU A 205 14.33 -4.27 12.66
CA LEU A 205 15.19 -5.32 12.11
C LEU A 205 16.61 -4.79 11.88
N GLU A 206 17.64 -5.57 12.20
CA GLU A 206 19.05 -5.22 11.96
C GLU A 206 19.61 -5.97 10.74
N ARG A 207 20.47 -5.30 9.95
CA ARG A 207 21.38 -5.96 9.00
C ARG A 207 22.74 -5.25 8.93
N LYS A 208 23.77 -5.97 8.48
CA LYS A 208 25.09 -5.40 8.15
C LYS A 208 25.25 -5.28 6.64
N VAL A 209 25.54 -4.08 6.15
CA VAL A 209 25.71 -3.78 4.72
C VAL A 209 27.13 -3.27 4.47
N GLY A 210 27.77 -3.75 3.39
CA GLY A 210 29.16 -3.45 3.04
C GLY A 210 30.00 -4.71 2.81
N ALA A 211 31.17 -4.54 2.20
CA ALA A 211 32.14 -5.61 1.96
C ALA A 211 33.40 -5.38 2.81
N GLY A 212 34.08 -6.47 3.19
CA GLY A 212 35.31 -6.40 4.00
C GLY A 212 35.06 -5.95 5.44
N GLU A 213 35.95 -5.09 5.95
CA GLU A 213 35.95 -4.55 7.31
C GLU A 213 34.96 -3.37 7.50
N GLU A 214 34.54 -2.71 6.42
CA GLU A 214 33.61 -1.58 6.44
C GLU A 214 32.13 -1.97 6.52
N LYS A 215 31.78 -2.92 7.39
CA LYS A 215 30.37 -3.30 7.58
C LYS A 215 29.63 -2.26 8.42
N LYS A 216 28.71 -1.53 7.79
CA LYS A 216 27.83 -0.58 8.48
C LYS A 216 26.56 -1.29 8.92
N LYS A 217 26.18 -1.09 10.19
CA LYS A 217 24.87 -1.53 10.69
C LYS A 217 23.79 -0.65 10.09
N GLN A 218 22.69 -1.29 9.68
CA GLN A 218 21.47 -0.64 9.23
C GLN A 218 20.29 -1.26 9.98
N TYR A 219 19.36 -0.41 10.35
CA TYR A 219 18.10 -0.78 10.97
C TYR A 219 16.97 -0.46 10.00
N TYR A 220 16.02 -1.36 9.84
CA TYR A 220 14.99 -1.23 8.80
C TYR A 220 13.64 -1.77 9.26
N VAL A 221 12.59 -1.26 8.61
CA VAL A 221 11.21 -1.73 8.78
C VAL A 221 10.81 -2.45 7.51
N TYR A 222 10.36 -3.68 7.69
CA TYR A 222 9.85 -4.53 6.63
C TYR A 222 8.39 -4.84 6.91
N VAL A 223 7.56 -4.74 5.87
CA VAL A 223 6.11 -5.00 5.96
C VAL A 223 5.79 -6.09 4.96
N VAL A 224 5.07 -7.12 5.42
CA VAL A 224 4.47 -8.12 4.55
C VAL A 224 3.03 -7.70 4.29
N GLU A 225 2.65 -7.62 3.02
CA GLU A 225 1.33 -7.21 2.57
C GLU A 225 0.65 -8.40 1.88
N LEU A 226 -0.59 -8.66 2.26
CA LEU A 226 -1.48 -9.55 1.54
C LEU A 226 -2.31 -8.73 0.56
N ASN A 227 -2.27 -9.12 -0.70
CA ASN A 227 -2.83 -8.37 -1.81
C ASN A 227 -3.73 -9.26 -2.67
N LEU A 228 -4.98 -8.85 -2.91
CA LEU A 228 -5.84 -9.45 -3.91
C LEU A 228 -5.39 -8.97 -5.30
N VAL A 229 -5.04 -9.90 -6.18
CA VAL A 229 -4.57 -9.59 -7.55
C VAL A 229 -5.64 -9.95 -8.57
N LEU A 230 -5.91 -9.01 -9.48
CA LEU A 230 -6.92 -9.13 -10.54
C LEU A 230 -6.26 -9.21 -11.93
N ASP A 231 -6.98 -9.77 -12.90
CA ASP A 231 -6.47 -10.04 -14.26
C ASP A 231 -5.98 -8.80 -15.03
N ASN A 232 -6.61 -7.66 -14.77
CA ASN A 232 -6.34 -6.37 -15.39
C ASN A 232 -5.17 -5.62 -14.71
N GLY A 233 -4.44 -6.29 -13.82
CA GLY A 233 -3.32 -5.71 -13.08
C GLY A 233 -3.73 -4.89 -11.86
N MET A 234 -5.03 -4.79 -11.53
CA MET A 234 -5.45 -4.16 -10.28
C MET A 234 -4.99 -5.00 -9.08
N VAL A 235 -4.42 -4.32 -8.10
CA VAL A 235 -4.00 -4.90 -6.82
C VAL A 235 -4.75 -4.20 -5.70
N ILE A 236 -5.45 -4.97 -4.86
CA ILE A 236 -6.22 -4.46 -3.73
C ILE A 236 -5.57 -5.00 -2.44
N PRO A 237 -4.95 -4.14 -1.60
CA PRO A 237 -4.42 -4.57 -0.32
C PRO A 237 -5.54 -5.11 0.56
N LEU A 238 -5.24 -6.15 1.32
CA LEU A 238 -6.18 -6.79 2.25
C LEU A 238 -5.73 -6.59 3.69
N MET A 239 -4.45 -6.87 3.96
CA MET A 239 -3.85 -6.85 5.29
C MET A 239 -2.38 -6.51 5.18
N SER A 240 -1.81 -5.98 6.27
CA SER A 240 -0.38 -5.72 6.36
C SER A 240 0.15 -6.03 7.75
N GLU A 241 1.31 -6.68 7.82
CA GLU A 241 1.97 -7.03 9.06
C GLU A 241 3.41 -6.51 9.07
N PHE A 242 3.81 -5.87 10.16
CA PHE A 242 5.20 -5.48 10.39
C PHE A 242 6.01 -6.70 10.80
N LEU A 243 7.17 -6.89 10.17
CA LEU A 243 8.14 -7.86 10.68
C LEU A 243 8.91 -7.22 11.83
N GLU A 244 8.68 -7.73 13.02
CA GLU A 244 9.30 -7.27 14.26
C GLU A 244 10.41 -8.25 14.68
N TYR A 245 11.47 -7.70 15.28
CA TYR A 245 12.63 -8.48 15.67
C TYR A 245 12.34 -9.50 16.79
N ASP A 246 11.50 -9.13 17.74
CA ASP A 246 11.16 -9.87 18.96
C ASP A 246 10.15 -11.01 18.74
N LYS A 247 9.28 -10.88 17.73
CA LYS A 247 8.28 -11.88 17.33
C LYS A 247 8.82 -12.95 16.36
N GLY A 248 10.02 -12.75 15.83
CA GLY A 248 10.70 -13.76 15.02
C GLY A 248 11.26 -14.89 15.88
N ASP A 249 11.30 -16.11 15.34
CA ASP A 249 12.11 -17.18 15.91
C ASP A 249 13.58 -16.69 15.89
N THR A 250 14.09 -16.24 17.06
CA THR A 250 15.46 -15.73 17.20
C THR A 250 16.49 -16.86 17.14
N ALA A 251 16.02 -18.11 17.13
CA ALA A 251 16.77 -19.21 16.56
C ALA A 251 16.92 -18.96 15.06
N GLU A 252 18.15 -18.96 14.55
CA GLU A 252 18.46 -18.91 13.12
C GLU A 252 17.97 -20.18 12.36
N LYS A 253 16.72 -20.60 12.55
CA LYS A 253 16.04 -21.65 11.80
C LYS A 253 15.21 -20.98 10.72
N LYS A 254 15.80 -20.90 9.53
CA LYS A 254 15.04 -20.64 8.31
C LYS A 254 13.82 -21.56 8.27
N GLN A 255 12.66 -20.95 8.05
CA GLN A 255 11.42 -21.64 7.78
C GLN A 255 11.52 -22.27 6.38
N ASP A 256 11.85 -23.56 6.35
CA ASP A 256 11.86 -24.35 5.12
C ASP A 256 10.41 -24.62 4.70
N SER A 257 9.92 -23.89 3.69
CA SER A 257 8.63 -24.19 3.06
C SER A 257 8.75 -25.50 2.28
N VAL A 258 8.33 -26.61 2.89
CA VAL A 258 8.10 -27.87 2.18
C VAL A 258 6.78 -27.73 1.42
N ALA A 259 6.83 -27.69 0.09
CA ALA A 259 5.63 -27.86 -0.73
C ALA A 259 5.28 -29.37 -0.77
N PRO A 260 4.03 -29.77 -0.49
CA PRO A 260 3.61 -31.15 -0.72
C PRO A 260 3.58 -31.43 -2.23
N GLY A 261 4.06 -32.62 -2.59
CA GLY A 261 4.13 -33.12 -3.97
C GLY A 261 2.79 -33.53 -4.55
#